data_AF-A0A821T461-F1
#
_entry.id   AF-A0A821T461-F1
#
_cell.length_a   1.000
_cell.length_b   1.000
_cell.length_c   1.000
_cell.angle_alpha   90.00
_cell.angle_beta   90.00
_cell.angle_gamma   90.00
#
_symmetry.space_group_name_H-M   'P 1'
#
loop_
_entity.id
_entity.type
_entity.pdbx_description
1 polymer ?
#
loop_
_entity_poly.entity_id
_entity_poly.type
_entity_poly.pdbx_seq_one_letter_code
_entity_poly.pdbx_strand_id
1 'polypeptide(L)'
;CIDPSEPFQCPQSKRSIALQFICDGHAGDCPDNLDENEETCIAVAKNIDSFATKLQISFDDIAHFRNVIEKIHDGRLEEIPVCVQ
;
A
#
# COMPACT_ATOMS: atom_id res chain seq x y z
N CYS A 1 -9.38 -15.03 9.61
CA CYS A 1 -8.89 -14.77 8.25
C CYS A 1 -8.77 -13.27 8.10
N ILE A 2 -7.61 -12.79 7.66
CA ILE A 2 -7.38 -11.36 7.45
C ILE A 2 -8.11 -10.99 6.15
N ASP A 3 -8.98 -9.99 6.20
CA ASP A 3 -9.56 -9.45 4.99
C ASP A 3 -8.47 -8.67 4.23
N PRO A 4 -8.20 -8.98 2.95
CA PRO A 4 -7.13 -8.32 2.21
C PRO A 4 -7.36 -6.80 2.04
N SER A 5 -8.60 -6.31 2.19
CA SER A 5 -8.91 -4.88 2.18
C SER A 5 -8.66 -4.20 3.53
N GLU A 6 -8.70 -4.94 4.64
CA GLU A 6 -8.52 -4.44 6.01
C GLU A 6 -7.52 -5.31 6.79
N PRO A 7 -6.22 -5.24 6.46
CA PRO A 7 -5.24 -6.17 6.98
C PRO A 7 -4.77 -5.88 8.42
N PHE A 8 -5.03 -4.69 8.95
CA PHE A 8 -4.59 -4.30 10.28
C PHE A 8 -5.73 -4.45 11.29
N GLN A 9 -5.54 -5.30 12.31
CA GLN A 9 -6.53 -5.48 13.38
C GLN A 9 -6.11 -4.70 14.63
N CYS A 10 -6.99 -3.81 15.12
CA CYS A 10 -6.75 -3.06 16.34
C CYS A 10 -6.68 -4.02 17.55
N PRO A 11 -5.62 -4.00 18.37
CA PRO A 11 -5.34 -5.06 19.35
C PRO A 11 -6.33 -5.13 20.51
N GLN A 12 -6.98 -4.01 20.87
CA GLN A 12 -8.00 -3.98 21.92
C GLN A 12 -9.43 -4.22 21.38
N SER A 13 -9.58 -4.50 20.08
CA SER A 13 -10.89 -4.75 19.48
C SER A 13 -10.86 -5.83 18.40
N LYS A 14 -12.02 -6.11 17.82
CA LYS A 14 -12.13 -6.94 16.62
C LYS A 14 -12.27 -6.10 15.35
N ARG A 15 -12.05 -4.79 15.46
CA ARG A 15 -12.08 -3.88 14.31
C ARG A 15 -10.79 -4.08 13.52
N SER A 16 -10.96 -4.29 12.22
CA SER A 16 -9.88 -4.23 11.27
C SER A 16 -10.02 -2.96 10.45
N ILE A 17 -8.89 -2.40 10.01
CA ILE A 17 -8.82 -1.21 9.19
C ILE A 17 -7.80 -1.42 8.05
N ALA A 18 -7.98 -0.65 6.99
CA ALA A 18 -7.00 -0.57 5.92
C ALA A 18 -5.73 0.13 6.41
N LEU A 19 -4.56 -0.25 5.85
CA LEU A 19 -3.27 0.37 6.19
C LEU A 19 -3.25 1.89 5.97
N GLN A 20 -4.07 2.40 5.06
CA GLN A 20 -4.17 3.84 4.76
C GLN A 20 -4.75 4.68 5.90
N PHE A 21 -5.42 4.04 6.87
CA PHE A 21 -6.01 4.68 8.06
C PHE A 21 -5.10 4.56 9.28
N ILE A 22 -3.81 4.22 9.08
CA ILE A 22 -2.82 4.19 10.15
C ILE A 22 -1.92 5.40 9.94
N CYS A 23 -1.86 6.30 10.92
CA CYS A 23 -1.09 7.54 10.88
C CYS A 23 -1.54 8.48 9.76
N ASP A 24 -2.86 8.53 9.54
CA ASP A 24 -3.48 9.42 8.56
C ASP A 24 -3.85 10.78 9.17
N GLY A 25 -3.64 10.94 10.48
CA GLY A 25 -3.93 12.15 11.23
C GLY A 25 -5.37 12.24 11.73
N HIS A 26 -6.17 11.17 11.59
CA HIS A 26 -7.52 11.09 12.10
C HIS A 26 -7.60 10.19 13.35
N ALA A 27 -8.20 10.69 14.43
CA ALA A 27 -8.41 9.90 15.63
C ALA A 27 -9.76 9.15 15.54
N GLY A 28 -9.73 7.84 15.71
CA GLY A 28 -10.92 7.00 15.89
C GLY A 28 -11.05 5.84 14.91
N ASP A 29 -10.03 5.64 14.06
CA ASP A 29 -9.98 4.49 13.16
C ASP A 29 -9.76 3.21 13.95
N CYS A 30 -8.92 3.23 15.00
CA CYS A 30 -9.03 2.28 16.10
C CYS A 30 -9.78 2.87 17.31
N PRO A 31 -10.54 2.04 18.07
CA PRO A 31 -11.29 2.50 19.25
C PRO A 31 -10.41 3.09 20.36
N ASP A 32 -9.14 2.71 20.38
CA ASP A 32 -8.10 3.14 21.31
C ASP A 32 -7.16 4.20 20.72
N ASN A 33 -7.43 4.70 19.50
CA ASN A 33 -6.56 5.61 18.74
C ASN A 33 -5.12 5.08 18.56
N LEU A 34 -4.93 3.75 18.59
CA LEU A 34 -3.61 3.15 18.45
C LEU A 34 -3.04 3.34 17.04
N ASP A 35 -3.92 3.43 16.05
CA ASP A 35 -3.66 3.86 14.67
C ASP A 35 -2.83 5.15 14.60
N GLU A 36 -3.01 6.07 15.53
CA GLU A 36 -2.31 7.37 15.57
C GLU A 36 -1.21 7.43 16.65
N ASN A 37 -0.91 6.32 17.32
CA ASN A 37 0.14 6.31 18.33
C ASN A 37 1.53 6.36 17.68
N GLU A 38 2.45 7.13 18.27
CA GLU A 38 3.79 7.38 17.72
C GLU A 38 4.57 6.09 17.45
N GLU A 39 4.48 5.11 18.36
CA GLU A 39 5.13 3.79 18.19
C GLU A 39 4.56 3.01 17.00
N THR A 40 3.23 3.08 16.78
CA THR A 40 2.55 2.46 15.63
C THR A 40 3.01 3.13 14.34
N CYS A 41 3.09 4.46 14.31
CA CYS A 41 3.56 5.22 13.16
C CYS A 41 5.01 4.93 12.80
N ILE A 42 5.90 4.83 13.79
CA ILE A 42 7.29 4.47 13.56
C ILE A 42 7.39 3.04 12.99
N ALA A 43 6.58 2.11 13.48
CA ALA A 43 6.57 0.73 13.00
C ALA A 43 6.07 0.64 11.54
N VAL A 44 5.02 1.38 11.18
CA VAL A 44 4.50 1.44 9.80
C VAL A 44 5.48 2.16 8.88
N ALA A 45 6.05 3.29 9.27
CA ALA A 45 7.04 4.02 8.47
C ALA A 45 8.25 3.15 8.12
N LYS A 46 8.78 2.39 9.09
CA LYS A 46 9.86 1.41 8.84
C LYS A 46 9.47 0.33 7.84
N ASN A 47 8.20 -0.06 7.81
CA ASN A 47 7.69 -0.98 6.79
C ASN A 47 7.56 -0.30 5.42
N ILE A 48 7.14 0.96 5.35
CA ILE A 48 7.07 1.72 4.09
C ILE A 48 8.46 1.95 3.52
N ASP A 49 9.44 2.37 4.33
CA ASP A 49 10.83 2.53 3.88
C ASP A 49 11.44 1.19 3.43
N SER A 50 11.13 0.11 4.16
CA SER A 50 11.52 -1.24 3.75
C SER A 50 10.81 -1.66 2.46
N PHE A 51 9.55 -1.28 2.28
CA PHE A 51 8.78 -1.55 1.06
C PHE A 51 9.32 -0.74 -0.12
N ALA A 52 9.58 0.55 0.03
CA ALA A 52 10.21 1.41 -0.97
C ALA A 52 11.61 0.90 -1.36
N THR A 53 12.39 0.45 -0.37
CA THR A 53 13.70 -0.17 -0.59
C THR A 53 13.58 -1.52 -1.30
N LYS A 54 12.58 -2.34 -0.94
CA LYS A 54 12.31 -3.65 -1.58
C LYS A 54 11.70 -3.50 -2.97
N LEU A 55 11.01 -2.41 -3.23
CA LEU A 55 10.39 -2.15 -4.52
C LEU A 55 11.46 -1.97 -5.60
N GLN A 56 12.70 -1.55 -5.26
CA GLN A 56 13.86 -1.43 -6.17
C GLN A 56 13.49 -1.07 -7.62
N ILE A 57 12.50 -0.19 -7.81
CA ILE A 57 11.95 0.07 -9.14
C ILE A 57 13.02 0.87 -9.87
N SER A 58 13.64 0.24 -10.86
CA SER A 58 14.65 0.89 -11.69
C SER A 58 13.99 2.01 -12.49
N PHE A 59 14.77 3.01 -12.91
CA PHE A 59 14.28 4.04 -13.81
C PHE A 59 13.69 3.46 -15.11
N ASP A 60 14.24 2.33 -15.58
CA ASP A 60 13.72 1.59 -16.73
C ASP A 60 12.35 0.97 -16.46
N ASP A 61 12.10 0.48 -15.24
CA ASP A 61 10.80 -0.05 -14.83
C ASP A 61 9.75 1.07 -14.78
N ILE A 62 10.12 2.27 -14.31
CA ILE A 62 9.24 3.45 -14.31
C ILE A 62 8.83 3.83 -15.74
N ALA A 63 9.78 3.81 -16.68
CA ALA A 63 9.49 4.08 -18.09
C ALA A 63 8.57 3.01 -18.70
N HIS A 64 8.79 1.75 -18.33
CA HIS A 64 7.94 0.64 -18.75
C HIS A 64 6.50 0.78 -18.20
N PHE A 65 6.35 1.03 -16.89
CA PHE A 65 5.06 1.24 -16.25
C PHE A 65 4.30 2.42 -16.85
N ARG A 66 4.97 3.54 -17.12
CA ARG A 66 4.34 4.70 -17.79
C ARG A 66 3.77 4.30 -19.16
N ASN A 67 4.54 3.57 -19.96
CA ASN A 67 4.08 3.12 -21.28
C ASN A 67 2.87 2.18 -21.18
N VAL A 68 2.87 1.28 -20.21
CA VAL A 68 1.74 0.37 -19.96
C VAL A 68 0.50 1.17 -19.55
N ILE A 69 0.61 2.14 -18.64
CA ILE A 69 -0.50 2.98 -18.20
C ILE A 69 -1.07 3.81 -19.36
N GLU A 70 -0.23 4.38 -20.22
CA GLU A 70 -0.68 5.13 -21.40
C GLU A 70 -1.47 4.23 -22.37
N LYS A 71 -1.00 3.00 -22.61
CA LYS A 71 -1.70 2.03 -23.45
C LYS A 71 -3.04 1.60 -22.86
N ILE A 72 -3.14 1.45 -21.53
CA ILE A 72 -4.39 1.14 -20.84
C ILE A 72 -5.38 2.29 -20.99
N HIS A 73 -4.93 3.53 -20.78
CA HIS A 73 -5.76 4.73 -20.94
C HIS A 73 -6.32 4.85 -22.36
N ASP A 74 -5.51 4.54 -23.37
CA ASP A 74 -5.91 4.60 -24.78
C ASP A 74 -6.67 3.35 -25.27
N GLY A 75 -6.92 2.37 -24.39
CA GLY A 75 -7.64 1.13 -24.71
C GLY A 75 -6.87 0.15 -25.60
N ARG A 76 -5.55 0.33 -25.75
CA ARG A 76 -4.65 -0.47 -26.61
C ARG A 76 -4.02 -1.62 -25.84
N LEU A 77 -4.87 -2.47 -25.25
CA LEU A 77 -4.45 -3.57 -24.37
C LEU A 77 -3.69 -4.68 -25.10
N GLU A 78 -3.84 -4.80 -26.42
CA GLU A 78 -3.16 -5.81 -27.26
C GLU A 78 -1.65 -5.53 -27.46
N GLU A 79 -1.19 -4.32 -27.13
CA GLU A 79 0.21 -3.87 -27.30
C GLU A 79 0.99 -3.82 -25.99
N ILE A 80 0.39 -4.30 -24.90
CA ILE A 80 1.07 -4.46 -23.62
C ILE A 80 1.91 -5.74 -23.72
N PRO A 81 3.25 -5.66 -23.64
CA PRO A 81 4.08 -6.84 -23.68
C PRO A 81 3.72 -7.73 -22.48
N VAL A 82 3.23 -8.94 -22.77
CA VAL A 82 3.00 -9.97 -21.76
C VAL A 82 4.36 -10.47 -21.28
N CYS A 83 4.59 -10.43 -19.97
CA CYS A 83 5.71 -11.12 -19.36
C CYS A 83 5.55 -12.63 -19.63
N VAL A 84 6.38 -13.18 -20.51
CA VAL A 84 6.52 -14.63 -20.67
C VAL A 84 7.53 -15.07 -19.61
N GLN A 85 7.10 -15.95 -18.69
CA GLN A 85 7.97 -16.60 -17.70
C GLN A 85 9.01 -17.50 -18.38
#